data_AF-A0A0N1IQD4-F1
#
_entry.id   AF-A0A0N1IQD4-F1
#
_cell.length_a   1.000
_cell.length_b   1.000
_cell.length_c   1.000
_cell.angle_alpha   90.00
_cell.angle_beta   90.00
_cell.angle_gamma   90.00
#
_symmetry.space_group_name_H-M   'P 1'
#
loop_
_entity.id
_entity.type
_entity.pdbx_description
1 polymer ?
#
loop_
_entity_poly.entity_id
_entity_poly.type
_entity_poly.pdbx_seq_one_letter_code
_entity_poly.pdbx_strand_id
1 'polypeptide(L)'
;MELRGFPVPTEMQSFPSWNVYYEYIKAYATHFDLHKHIKFLHYVTSVKRVGNVWKVKHRHILKGEEFEEDYDFVIVGTGHFSKPNMPEIPHEKLFKGTIIHSHDYRVPDVFTNRHVLVVGAGPSGMDIALDVAKYSKTLVHSHHSKVNFRTNFPDHYIRKPDIKEFNETGVIFVDGTYEEIDDVIYCTGYEYDYPFLDKSCGLAIDKHSVIPLHKYMVNINEPSMVVMGLVIRACLVVAIDAQARYATALIKGNFTLPSKEEMMSEWQKQADIIRSKGRPISDIHFLAEKEDQYYEKMSEESGIDRVPPVMFKIRTMDTEAKLENLYTYRNYVYEAKSNGPRVCIIGAGIAGLTSAKYLKDEGIDFTVLECSYYVGGMWRYEGRLACDSFDSILHTAMFSDLRHAIKQRTKIISAVQLLKWKWAGHVMRTQRCQVDEVSNVMDWSGKKQEK
;
A
#
# COMPACT_ATOMS: atom_id res chain seq x y z
N MET A 1 -5.03 0.40 4.63
CA MET A 1 -5.56 -0.64 3.72
C MET A 1 -6.10 -0.07 2.43
N GLU A 2 -6.26 1.26 2.30
CA GLU A 2 -6.50 1.89 1.00
C GLU A 2 -5.41 1.54 -0.02
N LEU A 3 -5.84 1.21 -1.23
CA LEU A 3 -5.01 0.96 -2.39
C LEU A 3 -4.80 2.26 -3.16
N ARG A 4 -3.54 2.53 -3.53
CA ARG A 4 -3.15 3.79 -4.16
C ARG A 4 -3.91 4.01 -5.48
N GLY A 5 -4.35 5.25 -5.68
CA GLY A 5 -5.11 5.65 -6.87
C GLY A 5 -6.60 5.27 -6.83
N PHE A 6 -7.08 4.68 -5.73
CA PHE A 6 -8.47 4.28 -5.59
C PHE A 6 -8.92 4.44 -4.13
N PRO A 7 -9.40 5.63 -3.73
CA PRO A 7 -9.71 5.92 -2.33
C PRO A 7 -10.78 4.98 -1.78
N VAL A 8 -10.70 4.67 -0.48
CA VAL A 8 -11.82 3.97 0.17
C VAL A 8 -13.05 4.87 0.22
N PRO A 9 -14.28 4.32 0.10
CA PRO A 9 -15.51 5.11 0.25
C PRO A 9 -15.54 5.82 1.61
N THR A 10 -16.05 7.06 1.65
CA THR A 10 -16.03 7.90 2.86
C THR A 10 -16.82 7.29 4.03
N GLU A 11 -17.87 6.54 3.72
CA GLU A 11 -18.71 5.82 4.66
C GLU A 11 -18.09 4.50 5.17
N MET A 12 -16.96 4.06 4.60
CA MET A 12 -16.29 2.84 5.04
C MET A 12 -15.63 3.06 6.41
N GLN A 13 -15.95 2.19 7.37
CA GLN A 13 -15.32 2.19 8.69
C GLN A 13 -13.82 1.88 8.59
N SER A 14 -13.01 2.35 9.55
CA SER A 14 -11.57 2.06 9.59
C SER A 14 -11.25 0.57 9.76
N PHE A 15 -12.18 -0.22 10.29
CA PHE A 15 -12.09 -1.68 10.42
C PHE A 15 -13.27 -2.36 9.69
N PRO A 16 -13.26 -2.37 8.35
CA PRO A 16 -14.32 -3.00 7.58
C PRO A 16 -14.29 -4.53 7.77
N SER A 17 -15.45 -5.17 7.63
CA SER A 17 -15.53 -6.63 7.54
C SER A 17 -14.85 -7.14 6.25
N TRP A 18 -14.49 -8.43 6.25
CA TRP A 18 -13.79 -9.04 5.11
C TRP A 18 -14.54 -8.89 3.78
N ASN A 19 -15.87 -8.98 3.79
CA ASN A 19 -16.70 -8.90 2.58
C ASN A 19 -16.71 -7.48 2.02
N VAL A 20 -16.78 -6.46 2.88
CA VAL A 20 -16.71 -5.04 2.46
C VAL A 20 -15.36 -4.75 1.81
N TYR A 21 -14.26 -5.24 2.41
CA TYR A 21 -12.93 -5.07 1.82
C TYR A 21 -12.73 -5.90 0.54
N TYR A 22 -13.33 -7.09 0.44
CA TYR A 22 -13.31 -7.89 -0.79
C TYR A 22 -14.02 -7.21 -1.96
N GLU A 23 -15.20 -6.61 -1.72
CA GLU A 23 -15.88 -5.80 -2.74
C GLU A 23 -15.01 -4.62 -3.19
N TYR A 24 -14.31 -3.97 -2.26
CA TYR A 24 -13.36 -2.90 -2.58
C TYR A 24 -12.20 -3.38 -3.48
N ILE A 25 -11.63 -4.56 -3.23
CA ILE A 25 -10.58 -5.15 -4.09
C ILE A 25 -11.13 -5.46 -5.49
N LYS A 26 -12.35 -6.00 -5.61
CA LYS A 26 -12.99 -6.24 -6.91
C LYS A 26 -13.23 -4.94 -7.68
N ALA A 27 -13.69 -3.90 -6.98
CA ALA A 27 -13.90 -2.58 -7.55
C ALA A 27 -12.57 -1.97 -8.03
N TYR A 28 -11.48 -2.13 -7.27
CA TYR A 28 -10.13 -1.73 -7.70
C TYR A 28 -9.71 -2.44 -8.99
N ALA A 29 -9.85 -3.76 -9.06
CA ALA A 29 -9.48 -4.54 -10.25
C ALA A 29 -10.32 -4.15 -11.48
N THR A 30 -11.59 -3.82 -11.28
CA THR A 30 -12.49 -3.32 -12.33
C THR A 30 -12.10 -1.91 -12.77
N HIS A 31 -11.83 -0.99 -11.84
CA HIS A 31 -11.48 0.40 -12.12
C HIS A 31 -10.24 0.53 -13.01
N PHE A 32 -9.23 -0.32 -12.78
CA PHE A 32 -7.98 -0.35 -13.56
C PHE A 32 -7.98 -1.38 -14.70
N ASP A 33 -9.13 -2.01 -14.99
CA ASP A 33 -9.27 -3.00 -16.07
C ASP A 33 -8.21 -4.12 -16.01
N LEU A 34 -7.96 -4.64 -14.81
CA LEU A 34 -6.91 -5.63 -14.55
C LEU A 34 -7.33 -7.05 -14.93
N HIS A 35 -8.64 -7.32 -14.97
CA HIS A 35 -9.17 -8.67 -15.21
C HIS A 35 -8.67 -9.29 -16.53
N LYS A 36 -8.49 -8.50 -17.60
CA LYS A 36 -7.98 -8.97 -18.89
C LYS A 36 -6.53 -9.51 -18.83
N HIS A 37 -5.79 -9.17 -17.79
CA HIS A 37 -4.42 -9.61 -17.57
C HIS A 37 -4.32 -10.82 -16.63
N ILE A 38 -5.44 -11.27 -16.04
CA ILE A 38 -5.46 -12.36 -15.06
C ILE A 38 -5.93 -13.65 -15.73
N LYS A 39 -5.04 -14.65 -15.76
CA LYS A 39 -5.38 -16.03 -16.13
C LYS A 39 -5.84 -16.80 -14.88
N PHE A 40 -7.15 -16.83 -14.63
CA PHE A 40 -7.71 -17.59 -13.51
C PHE A 40 -7.58 -19.10 -13.71
N LEU A 41 -7.52 -19.86 -12.61
CA LEU A 41 -7.40 -21.33 -12.61
C LEU A 41 -6.07 -21.86 -13.16
N HIS A 42 -5.04 -21.03 -13.26
CA HIS A 42 -3.70 -21.46 -13.63
C HIS A 42 -2.82 -21.63 -12.39
N TYR A 43 -2.44 -22.87 -12.09
CA TYR A 43 -1.54 -23.21 -11.00
C TYR A 43 -0.10 -23.26 -11.52
N VAL A 44 0.78 -22.39 -10.99
CA VAL A 44 2.20 -22.36 -11.35
C VAL A 44 2.91 -23.56 -10.73
N THR A 45 3.56 -24.35 -11.57
CA THR A 45 4.25 -25.59 -11.15
C THR A 45 5.77 -25.46 -11.17
N SER A 46 6.32 -24.55 -11.98
CA SER A 46 7.76 -24.31 -12.04
C SER A 46 8.09 -22.90 -12.53
N VAL A 47 9.10 -22.28 -11.94
CA VAL A 47 9.73 -21.03 -12.38
C VAL A 47 11.23 -21.27 -12.37
N LYS A 48 11.85 -21.22 -13.55
CA LYS A 48 13.26 -21.58 -13.74
C LYS A 48 14.01 -20.50 -14.51
N ARG A 49 15.23 -20.17 -14.07
CA ARG A 49 16.12 -19.29 -14.82
C ARG A 49 16.84 -20.09 -15.91
N VAL A 50 16.70 -19.67 -17.17
CA VAL A 50 17.39 -20.29 -18.32
C VAL A 50 17.97 -19.20 -19.22
N GLY A 51 19.30 -19.05 -19.16
CA GLY A 51 19.98 -17.95 -19.85
C GLY A 51 19.46 -16.60 -19.34
N ASN A 52 18.96 -15.77 -20.25
CA ASN A 52 18.46 -14.43 -19.91
C ASN A 52 16.95 -14.36 -19.67
N VAL A 53 16.22 -15.48 -19.73
CA VAL A 53 14.76 -15.53 -19.52
C VAL A 53 14.36 -16.43 -18.34
N TRP A 54 13.15 -16.20 -17.84
CA TRP A 54 12.47 -17.07 -16.89
C TRP A 54 11.48 -17.97 -17.63
N LYS A 55 11.66 -19.29 -17.52
CA LYS A 55 10.68 -20.26 -18.01
C LYS A 55 9.68 -20.54 -16.91
N VAL A 56 8.41 -20.23 -17.15
CA VAL A 56 7.33 -20.42 -16.19
C VAL A 56 6.36 -21.47 -16.71
N LYS A 57 6.24 -22.58 -15.98
CA LYS A 57 5.26 -23.62 -16.23
C LYS A 57 4.04 -23.44 -15.35
N HIS A 58 2.87 -23.60 -15.94
CA HIS A 58 1.61 -23.58 -15.22
C HIS A 58 0.61 -24.55 -15.84
N ARG A 59 -0.38 -24.97 -15.04
CA ARG A 59 -1.42 -25.92 -15.44
C ARG A 59 -2.80 -25.33 -15.19
N HIS A 60 -3.69 -25.43 -16.17
CA HIS A 60 -5.10 -25.09 -15.96
C HIS A 60 -5.78 -26.17 -15.10
N ILE A 61 -6.19 -25.82 -13.88
CA ILE A 61 -6.63 -26.75 -12.82
C ILE A 61 -7.79 -27.64 -13.29
N LEU A 62 -8.80 -27.07 -13.96
CA LEU A 62 -9.98 -27.84 -14.36
C LEU A 62 -9.78 -28.68 -15.63
N LYS A 63 -8.81 -28.33 -16.48
CA LYS A 63 -8.63 -28.96 -17.80
C LYS A 63 -7.43 -29.89 -17.84
N GLY A 64 -6.49 -29.74 -16.90
CA GLY A 64 -5.23 -30.47 -16.88
C GLY A 64 -4.22 -30.01 -17.93
N GLU A 65 -4.56 -29.04 -18.79
CA GLU A 65 -3.69 -28.49 -19.82
C GLU A 65 -2.46 -27.82 -19.20
N GLU A 66 -1.27 -28.11 -19.72
CA GLU A 66 0.00 -27.54 -19.28
C GLU A 66 0.53 -26.54 -20.31
N PHE A 67 1.15 -25.48 -19.79
CA PHE A 67 1.71 -24.38 -20.56
C PHE A 67 3.12 -24.08 -20.06
N GLU A 68 3.99 -23.64 -20.96
CA GLU A 68 5.30 -23.05 -20.64
C GLU A 68 5.42 -21.73 -21.40
N GLU A 69 5.74 -20.66 -20.68
CA GLU A 69 5.90 -19.31 -21.23
C GLU A 69 7.23 -18.72 -20.75
N ASP A 70 7.84 -17.87 -21.57
CA ASP A 70 9.09 -17.18 -21.28
C ASP A 70 8.82 -15.73 -20.86
N TYR A 71 9.50 -15.27 -19.81
CA TYR A 71 9.37 -13.92 -19.27
C TYR A 71 10.73 -13.29 -18.96
N ASP A 72 10.87 -11.98 -19.15
CA ASP A 72 12.09 -11.24 -18.78
C ASP A 72 12.19 -11.01 -17.26
N PHE A 73 11.05 -10.75 -16.62
CA PHE A 73 10.92 -10.52 -15.18
C PHE A 73 9.85 -11.42 -14.56
N VAL A 74 10.04 -11.78 -13.29
CA VAL A 74 9.05 -12.51 -12.50
C VAL A 74 8.80 -11.78 -11.18
N ILE A 75 7.54 -11.50 -10.87
CA ILE A 75 7.10 -10.99 -9.57
C ILE A 75 6.33 -12.10 -8.85
N VAL A 76 6.86 -12.59 -7.75
CA VAL A 76 6.25 -13.61 -6.90
C VAL A 76 5.34 -12.92 -5.88
N GLY A 77 4.03 -12.99 -6.11
CA GLY A 77 2.98 -12.39 -5.27
C GLY A 77 2.03 -13.40 -4.63
N THR A 78 2.50 -14.62 -4.31
CA THR A 78 1.65 -15.73 -3.84
C THR A 78 1.29 -15.67 -2.35
N GLY A 79 1.83 -14.71 -1.61
CA GLY A 79 1.69 -14.63 -0.15
C GLY A 79 2.46 -15.75 0.59
N HIS A 80 2.40 -15.73 1.92
CA HIS A 80 3.12 -16.66 2.79
C HIS A 80 2.33 -17.05 4.05
N PHE A 81 1.01 -16.83 4.07
CA PHE A 81 0.12 -17.21 5.17
C PHE A 81 -0.82 -18.35 4.80
N SER A 82 -0.28 -19.36 4.10
CA SER A 82 -1.06 -20.50 3.58
C SER A 82 -0.54 -21.86 4.03
N LYS A 83 0.78 -22.07 4.12
CA LYS A 83 1.37 -23.34 4.60
C LYS A 83 1.43 -23.34 6.13
N PRO A 84 0.63 -24.15 6.85
CA PRO A 84 0.61 -24.14 8.32
C PRO A 84 1.96 -24.52 8.94
N ASN A 85 2.37 -23.81 9.99
CA ASN A 85 3.50 -24.23 10.83
C ASN A 85 2.97 -25.09 11.99
N MET A 86 3.00 -26.41 11.81
CA MET A 86 2.50 -27.37 12.81
C MET A 86 3.62 -27.73 13.80
N PRO A 87 3.42 -27.54 15.12
CA PRO A 87 4.39 -27.99 16.11
C PRO A 87 4.38 -29.52 16.23
N GLU A 88 5.52 -30.10 16.61
CA GLU A 88 5.59 -31.50 16.99
C GLU A 88 5.55 -31.59 18.52
N ILE A 89 4.40 -31.97 19.08
CA ILE A 89 4.20 -32.06 20.53
C ILE A 89 4.14 -33.54 20.96
N PRO A 90 4.84 -33.94 22.04
CA PRO A 90 4.80 -35.31 22.53
C PRO A 90 3.37 -35.82 22.75
N HIS A 91 3.15 -37.07 22.36
CA HIS A 91 1.90 -37.80 22.56
C HIS A 91 0.65 -37.20 21.88
N GLU A 92 0.80 -36.23 20.97
CA GLU A 92 -0.33 -35.61 20.24
C GLU A 92 -1.23 -36.64 19.55
N LYS A 93 -0.64 -37.71 19.00
CA LYS A 93 -1.37 -38.80 18.33
C LYS A 93 -2.32 -39.59 19.25
N LEU A 94 -2.17 -39.47 20.58
CA LEU A 94 -3.08 -40.10 21.54
C LEU A 94 -4.37 -39.29 21.72
N PHE A 95 -4.35 -37.99 21.45
CA PHE A 95 -5.46 -37.09 21.68
C PHE A 95 -6.67 -37.49 20.82
N LYS A 96 -7.83 -37.67 21.48
CA LYS A 96 -9.07 -38.12 20.82
C LYS A 96 -9.96 -36.96 20.36
N GLY A 97 -9.63 -35.73 20.74
CA GLY A 97 -10.32 -34.52 20.28
C GLY A 97 -9.88 -34.07 18.89
N THR A 98 -10.34 -32.89 18.49
CA THR A 98 -10.02 -32.32 17.17
C THR A 98 -8.79 -31.43 17.25
N ILE A 99 -7.89 -31.53 16.28
CA ILE A 99 -6.77 -30.60 16.12
C ILE A 99 -6.90 -29.95 14.76
N ILE A 100 -6.91 -28.62 14.73
CA ILE A 100 -6.85 -27.82 13.50
C ILE A 100 -5.76 -26.76 13.61
N HIS A 101 -5.30 -26.26 12.47
CA HIS A 101 -4.54 -25.02 12.42
C HIS A 101 -5.48 -23.82 12.20
N SER A 102 -5.03 -22.62 12.56
CA SER A 102 -5.71 -21.36 12.24
C SER A 102 -5.97 -21.16 10.73
N HIS A 103 -5.29 -21.92 9.87
CA HIS A 103 -5.54 -21.95 8.43
C HIS A 103 -6.89 -22.57 8.08
N ASP A 104 -7.37 -23.53 8.88
CA ASP A 104 -8.60 -24.28 8.66
C ASP A 104 -9.78 -23.72 9.47
N TYR A 105 -9.51 -22.84 10.44
CA TYR A 105 -10.54 -22.15 11.20
C TYR A 105 -11.43 -21.27 10.30
N ARG A 106 -12.75 -21.34 10.47
CA ARG A 106 -13.72 -20.58 9.65
C ARG A 106 -14.76 -19.83 10.47
N VAL A 107 -15.38 -20.51 11.43
CA VAL A 107 -16.49 -19.98 12.24
C VAL A 107 -16.39 -20.50 13.68
N PRO A 108 -16.85 -19.73 14.67
CA PRO A 108 -16.71 -20.08 16.08
C PRO A 108 -17.84 -20.98 16.65
N ASP A 109 -18.98 -21.07 15.97
CA ASP A 109 -20.20 -21.75 16.48
C ASP A 109 -20.02 -23.27 16.66
N VAL A 110 -19.16 -23.90 15.87
CA VAL A 110 -18.76 -25.31 16.03
C VAL A 110 -18.11 -25.61 17.40
N PHE A 111 -17.65 -24.57 18.11
CA PHE A 111 -17.04 -24.67 19.43
C PHE A 111 -18.01 -24.42 20.59
N THR A 112 -19.31 -24.30 20.31
CA THR A 112 -20.33 -24.00 21.33
C THR A 112 -20.33 -25.04 22.46
N ASN A 113 -20.20 -24.58 23.70
CA ASN A 113 -20.14 -25.40 24.92
C ASN A 113 -18.96 -26.40 24.99
N ARG A 114 -17.91 -26.23 24.18
CA ARG A 114 -16.72 -27.10 24.16
C ARG A 114 -15.55 -26.50 24.95
N HIS A 115 -14.61 -27.35 25.38
CA HIS A 115 -13.36 -26.96 26.03
C HIS A 115 -12.27 -26.75 24.97
N VAL A 116 -11.96 -25.50 24.62
CA VAL A 116 -11.08 -25.21 23.48
C VAL A 116 -9.71 -24.72 23.93
N LEU A 117 -8.66 -25.29 23.35
CA LEU A 117 -7.28 -24.83 23.49
C LEU A 117 -6.85 -24.05 22.25
N VAL A 118 -6.49 -22.78 22.42
CA VAL A 118 -5.79 -21.99 21.40
C VAL A 118 -4.31 -21.91 21.75
N VAL A 119 -3.43 -22.20 20.78
CA VAL A 119 -1.97 -22.23 20.99
C VAL A 119 -1.28 -21.15 20.17
N GLY A 120 -0.60 -20.23 20.83
CA GLY A 120 0.09 -19.10 20.21
C GLY A 120 -0.65 -17.77 20.39
N ALA A 121 0.12 -16.69 20.53
CA ALA A 121 -0.36 -15.34 20.83
C ALA A 121 0.05 -14.31 19.75
N GLY A 122 0.17 -14.78 18.50
CA GLY A 122 0.24 -13.90 17.33
C GLY A 122 -1.12 -13.27 16.99
N PRO A 123 -1.23 -12.55 15.87
CA PRO A 123 -2.50 -11.94 15.44
C PRO A 123 -3.67 -12.94 15.39
N SER A 124 -3.51 -14.08 14.71
CA SER A 124 -4.55 -15.12 14.64
C SER A 124 -4.87 -15.69 16.02
N GLY A 125 -3.86 -15.94 16.85
CA GLY A 125 -4.04 -16.49 18.19
C GLY A 125 -4.87 -15.59 19.10
N MET A 126 -4.66 -14.28 19.04
CA MET A 126 -5.45 -13.31 19.79
C MET A 126 -6.87 -13.18 19.24
N ASP A 127 -7.03 -13.04 17.92
CA ASP A 127 -8.34 -12.78 17.32
C ASP A 127 -9.25 -14.03 17.39
N ILE A 128 -8.72 -15.21 17.09
CA ILE A 128 -9.45 -16.49 17.19
C ILE A 128 -9.79 -16.81 18.65
N ALA A 129 -8.88 -16.56 19.60
CA ALA A 129 -9.19 -16.72 21.01
C ALA A 129 -10.41 -15.88 21.42
N LEU A 130 -10.44 -14.60 21.05
CA LEU A 130 -11.59 -13.72 21.36
C LEU A 130 -12.88 -14.16 20.67
N ASP A 131 -12.78 -14.68 19.45
CA ASP A 131 -13.97 -15.12 18.72
C ASP A 131 -14.54 -16.42 19.28
N VAL A 132 -13.69 -17.39 19.60
CA VAL A 132 -14.05 -18.66 20.24
C VAL A 132 -14.56 -18.43 21.66
N ALA A 133 -13.99 -17.48 22.42
CA ALA A 133 -14.40 -17.17 23.79
C ALA A 133 -15.89 -16.83 23.92
N LYS A 134 -16.54 -16.38 22.84
CA LYS A 134 -17.97 -16.04 22.85
C LYS A 134 -18.88 -17.28 22.89
N TYR A 135 -18.37 -18.45 22.52
CA TYR A 135 -19.16 -19.67 22.30
C TYR A 135 -18.67 -20.85 23.16
N SER A 136 -17.38 -20.94 23.43
CA SER A 136 -16.81 -22.06 24.18
C SER A 136 -17.24 -22.07 25.65
N LYS A 137 -17.28 -23.26 26.24
CA LYS A 137 -17.53 -23.43 27.68
C LYS A 137 -16.32 -22.98 28.50
N THR A 138 -15.12 -23.34 28.02
CA THR A 138 -13.83 -22.92 28.56
C THR A 138 -12.90 -22.61 27.38
N LEU A 139 -12.13 -21.53 27.50
CA LEU A 139 -11.07 -21.20 26.55
C LEU A 139 -9.73 -21.25 27.28
N VAL A 140 -8.90 -22.24 26.94
CA VAL A 140 -7.51 -22.31 27.37
C VAL A 140 -6.64 -21.65 26.30
N HIS A 141 -5.82 -20.68 26.66
CA HIS A 141 -4.92 -19.99 25.73
C HIS A 141 -3.46 -20.19 26.16
N SER A 142 -2.75 -21.07 25.43
CA SER A 142 -1.35 -21.41 25.69
C SER A 142 -0.41 -20.51 24.88
N HIS A 143 0.44 -19.74 25.56
CA HIS A 143 1.48 -18.95 24.88
C HIS A 143 2.59 -18.44 25.83
N HIS A 144 3.79 -18.26 25.28
CA HIS A 144 4.93 -17.61 25.93
C HIS A 144 5.12 -16.12 25.57
N SER A 145 4.15 -15.49 24.91
CA SER A 145 4.25 -14.04 24.61
C SER A 145 4.48 -13.21 25.88
N LYS A 146 5.45 -12.30 25.82
CA LYS A 146 5.77 -11.33 26.89
C LYS A 146 4.97 -10.03 26.76
N VAL A 147 4.14 -9.91 25.75
CA VAL A 147 3.30 -8.73 25.52
C VAL A 147 2.24 -8.65 26.61
N ASN A 148 2.15 -7.49 27.27
CA ASN A 148 1.17 -7.24 28.31
C ASN A 148 -0.09 -6.60 27.71
N PHE A 149 -1.13 -7.41 27.49
CA PHE A 149 -2.45 -6.93 27.10
C PHE A 149 -3.22 -6.49 28.35
N ARG A 150 -3.77 -5.28 28.35
CA ARG A 150 -4.63 -4.76 29.43
C ARG A 150 -6.10 -5.14 29.25
N THR A 151 -6.37 -6.03 28.31
CA THR A 151 -7.71 -6.54 28.01
C THR A 151 -8.22 -7.36 29.18
N ASN A 152 -9.43 -7.05 29.66
CA ASN A 152 -10.11 -7.87 30.64
C ASN A 152 -10.76 -9.06 29.94
N PHE A 153 -10.14 -10.24 30.03
CA PHE A 153 -10.69 -11.48 29.47
C PHE A 153 -11.82 -12.01 30.36
N PRO A 154 -12.80 -12.76 29.80
CA PRO A 154 -13.91 -13.30 30.58
C PRO A 154 -13.43 -14.40 31.55
N ASP A 155 -14.22 -14.69 32.58
CA ASP A 155 -13.84 -15.62 33.67
C ASP A 155 -13.50 -17.04 33.19
N HIS A 156 -14.06 -17.48 32.05
CA HIS A 156 -13.80 -18.79 31.45
C HIS A 156 -12.58 -18.81 30.51
N TYR A 157 -11.83 -17.71 30.43
CA TYR A 157 -10.53 -17.65 29.77
C TYR A 157 -9.40 -18.03 30.74
N ILE A 158 -8.62 -19.05 30.38
CA ILE A 158 -7.55 -19.60 31.20
C ILE A 158 -6.25 -19.48 30.42
N ARG A 159 -5.34 -18.62 30.88
CA ARG A 159 -3.99 -18.52 30.31
C ARG A 159 -3.11 -19.66 30.82
N LYS A 160 -2.39 -20.33 29.91
CA LYS A 160 -1.43 -21.40 30.23
C LYS A 160 -0.05 -21.14 29.62
N PRO A 161 1.02 -21.71 30.19
CA PRO A 161 2.34 -21.71 29.56
C PRO A 161 2.37 -22.71 28.39
N ASP A 162 3.56 -22.97 27.85
CA ASP A 162 3.74 -23.90 26.75
C ASP A 162 3.26 -25.32 27.13
N ILE A 163 2.82 -26.06 26.11
CA ILE A 163 2.38 -27.45 26.24
C ILE A 163 3.61 -28.33 26.48
N LYS A 164 3.50 -29.24 27.45
CA LYS A 164 4.51 -30.28 27.67
C LYS A 164 4.21 -31.51 26.82
N GLU A 165 2.99 -32.04 26.92
CA GLU A 165 2.55 -33.25 26.22
C GLU A 165 1.03 -33.37 26.18
N PHE A 166 0.52 -34.16 25.24
CA PHE A 166 -0.88 -34.55 25.18
C PHE A 166 -1.16 -35.85 25.94
N ASN A 167 -2.43 -36.07 26.27
CA ASN A 167 -2.96 -37.39 26.58
C ASN A 167 -4.26 -37.63 25.77
N GLU A 168 -5.01 -38.68 26.07
CA GLU A 168 -6.22 -39.02 25.30
C GLU A 168 -7.34 -37.97 25.37
N THR A 169 -7.43 -37.19 26.45
CA THR A 169 -8.58 -36.31 26.75
C THR A 169 -8.19 -34.84 26.92
N GLY A 170 -6.91 -34.49 26.84
CA GLY A 170 -6.46 -33.13 27.10
C GLY A 170 -4.95 -32.95 27.05
N VAL A 171 -4.47 -31.95 27.79
CA VAL A 171 -3.11 -31.44 27.68
C VAL A 171 -2.47 -31.22 29.05
N ILE A 172 -1.21 -31.62 29.17
CA ILE A 172 -0.35 -31.32 30.32
C ILE A 172 0.59 -30.18 29.92
N PHE A 173 0.64 -29.15 30.75
CA PHE A 173 1.47 -27.95 30.53
C PHE A 173 2.82 -28.07 31.24
N VAL A 174 3.78 -27.23 30.87
CA VAL A 174 5.13 -27.24 31.47
C VAL A 174 5.15 -26.89 32.96
N ASP A 175 4.09 -26.25 33.48
CA ASP A 175 3.91 -26.00 34.92
C ASP A 175 3.32 -27.19 35.69
N GLY A 176 3.07 -28.31 35.00
CA GLY A 176 2.52 -29.54 35.58
C GLY A 176 1.00 -29.56 35.69
N THR A 177 0.31 -28.48 35.29
CA THR A 177 -1.16 -28.47 35.29
C THR A 177 -1.73 -29.26 34.12
N TYR A 178 -2.94 -29.78 34.29
CA TYR A 178 -3.71 -30.49 33.27
C TYR A 178 -5.02 -29.77 32.99
N GLU A 179 -5.42 -29.71 31.72
CA GLU A 179 -6.74 -29.27 31.30
C GLU A 179 -7.36 -30.34 30.38
N GLU A 180 -8.64 -30.64 30.59
CA GLU A 180 -9.46 -31.43 29.67
C GLU A 180 -9.83 -30.56 28.46
N ILE A 181 -9.56 -31.05 27.25
CA ILE A 181 -9.68 -30.29 26.00
C ILE A 181 -10.44 -31.13 24.97
N ASP A 182 -11.42 -30.50 24.34
CA ASP A 182 -12.23 -31.03 23.25
C ASP A 182 -11.60 -30.74 21.88
N ASP A 183 -11.10 -29.50 21.70
CA ASP A 183 -10.53 -29.03 20.43
C ASP A 183 -9.27 -28.20 20.66
N VAL A 184 -8.31 -28.35 19.76
CA VAL A 184 -7.07 -27.57 19.71
C VAL A 184 -7.03 -26.78 18.41
N ILE A 185 -6.71 -25.50 18.54
CA ILE A 185 -6.46 -24.60 17.41
C ILE A 185 -5.02 -24.11 17.50
N TYR A 186 -4.17 -24.63 16.62
CA TYR A 186 -2.81 -24.14 16.45
C TYR A 186 -2.81 -22.79 15.73
N CYS A 187 -2.46 -21.74 16.46
CA CYS A 187 -2.23 -20.38 15.95
C CYS A 187 -0.72 -20.08 15.92
N THR A 188 0.05 -21.04 15.41
CA THR A 188 1.52 -21.12 15.47
C THR A 188 2.22 -20.54 14.23
N GLY A 189 1.47 -19.83 13.39
CA GLY A 189 2.01 -19.13 12.22
C GLY A 189 2.11 -20.02 10.99
N TYR A 190 2.93 -19.60 10.04
CA TYR A 190 3.00 -20.21 8.72
C TYR A 190 4.45 -20.36 8.28
N GLU A 191 4.68 -21.30 7.39
CA GLU A 191 5.97 -21.54 6.75
C GLU A 191 6.07 -20.78 5.42
N TYR A 192 7.29 -20.39 5.04
CA TYR A 192 7.55 -20.00 3.67
C TYR A 192 7.61 -21.26 2.79
N ASP A 193 6.73 -21.30 1.78
CA ASP A 193 6.60 -22.44 0.87
C ASP A 193 6.47 -21.95 -0.57
N TYR A 194 7.50 -22.21 -1.37
CA TYR A 194 7.57 -21.82 -2.78
C TYR A 194 8.00 -23.02 -3.64
N PRO A 195 7.20 -24.10 -3.69
CA PRO A 195 7.60 -25.37 -4.28
C PRO A 195 7.80 -25.29 -5.80
N PHE A 196 7.30 -24.23 -6.43
CA PHE A 196 7.48 -23.94 -7.85
C PHE A 196 8.82 -23.25 -8.18
N LEU A 197 9.54 -22.68 -7.21
CA LEU A 197 10.81 -22.01 -7.48
C LEU A 197 11.93 -23.05 -7.63
N ASP A 198 12.51 -23.14 -8.84
CA ASP A 198 13.67 -24.00 -9.10
C ASP A 198 14.94 -23.42 -8.46
N LYS A 199 15.91 -24.28 -8.13
CA LYS A 199 17.20 -23.87 -7.52
C LYS A 199 17.97 -22.85 -8.36
N SER A 200 17.73 -22.81 -9.68
CA SER A 200 18.30 -21.80 -10.58
C SER A 200 17.88 -20.36 -10.24
N CYS A 201 16.84 -20.12 -9.45
CA CYS A 201 16.52 -18.76 -8.98
C CYS A 201 17.57 -18.20 -8.01
N GLY A 202 18.41 -19.05 -7.41
CA GLY A 202 19.48 -18.62 -6.52
C GLY A 202 19.04 -18.15 -5.13
N LEU A 203 17.77 -18.31 -4.75
CA LEU A 203 17.31 -18.08 -3.38
C LEU A 203 17.53 -19.33 -2.52
N ALA A 204 17.94 -19.12 -1.27
CA ALA A 204 17.81 -20.10 -0.20
C ALA A 204 16.47 -19.86 0.52
N ILE A 205 15.64 -20.89 0.51
CA ILE A 205 14.28 -20.87 1.06
C ILE A 205 14.18 -22.02 2.07
N ASP A 206 13.84 -21.68 3.30
CA ASP A 206 13.46 -22.64 4.33
C ASP A 206 12.12 -22.22 4.95
N LYS A 207 11.61 -23.00 5.90
CA LYS A 207 10.31 -22.71 6.55
C LYS A 207 10.25 -21.34 7.24
N HIS A 208 11.38 -20.71 7.51
CA HIS A 208 11.51 -19.52 8.35
C HIS A 208 12.00 -18.28 7.60
N SER A 209 12.60 -18.43 6.42
CA SER A 209 13.22 -17.33 5.70
C SER A 209 13.33 -17.55 4.19
N VAL A 210 13.45 -16.44 3.46
CA VAL A 210 13.68 -16.34 2.02
C VAL A 210 14.81 -15.35 1.82
N ILE A 211 15.98 -15.81 1.37
CA ILE A 211 17.21 -15.03 1.35
C ILE A 211 18.10 -15.40 0.15
N PRO A 212 19.03 -14.54 -0.28
CA PRO A 212 19.24 -13.15 0.14
C PRO A 212 18.43 -12.16 -0.71
N LEU A 213 17.88 -11.13 -0.06
CA LEU A 213 17.01 -10.14 -0.70
C LEU A 213 17.48 -8.71 -0.43
N HIS A 214 17.52 -7.88 -1.49
CA HIS A 214 17.70 -6.44 -1.38
C HIS A 214 16.36 -5.76 -1.13
N LYS A 215 16.33 -4.80 -0.20
CA LYS A 215 15.10 -4.12 0.27
C LYS A 215 13.96 -5.09 0.60
N TYR A 216 14.28 -6.28 1.13
CA TYR A 216 13.31 -7.33 1.51
C TYR A 216 12.48 -7.90 0.34
N MET A 217 12.84 -7.62 -0.92
CA MET A 217 12.02 -7.99 -2.08
C MET A 217 12.79 -8.39 -3.34
N VAL A 218 13.91 -7.75 -3.67
CA VAL A 218 14.65 -8.05 -4.91
C VAL A 218 15.59 -9.21 -4.67
N ASN A 219 15.51 -10.26 -5.49
CA ASN A 219 16.46 -11.37 -5.45
C ASN A 219 17.86 -10.89 -5.86
N ILE A 220 18.81 -10.87 -4.92
CA ILE A 220 20.16 -10.36 -5.18
C ILE A 220 20.91 -11.22 -6.22
N ASN A 221 20.61 -12.52 -6.27
CA ASN A 221 21.27 -13.44 -7.18
C ASN A 221 20.71 -13.34 -8.61
N GLU A 222 19.41 -13.07 -8.75
CA GLU A 222 18.73 -12.88 -10.04
C GLU A 222 17.78 -11.65 -9.96
N PRO A 223 18.28 -10.42 -10.16
CA PRO A 223 17.51 -9.18 -9.89
C PRO A 223 16.29 -8.94 -10.77
N SER A 224 16.08 -9.74 -11.82
CA SER A 224 14.82 -9.76 -12.57
C SER A 224 13.72 -10.58 -11.89
N MET A 225 13.97 -11.10 -10.68
CA MET A 225 12.97 -11.69 -9.80
C MET A 225 12.74 -10.82 -8.55
N VAL A 226 11.46 -10.57 -8.25
CA VAL A 226 11.00 -9.86 -7.06
C VAL A 226 10.04 -10.74 -6.27
N VAL A 227 10.20 -10.81 -4.95
CA VAL A 227 9.25 -11.47 -4.03
C VAL A 227 8.53 -10.42 -3.21
N MET A 228 7.21 -10.36 -3.32
CA MET A 228 6.39 -9.31 -2.74
C MET A 228 5.90 -9.67 -1.34
N GLY A 229 5.88 -8.68 -0.45
CA GLY A 229 5.12 -8.73 0.79
C GLY A 229 5.71 -9.64 1.88
N LEU A 230 7.01 -9.95 1.86
CA LEU A 230 7.66 -10.71 2.93
C LEU A 230 7.83 -9.93 4.23
N VAL A 231 7.78 -8.60 4.15
CA VAL A 231 7.95 -7.73 5.32
C VAL A 231 6.84 -7.93 6.34
N ILE A 232 7.21 -8.06 7.61
CA ILE A 232 6.27 -8.22 8.72
C ILE A 232 6.46 -7.12 9.77
N ARG A 233 5.41 -6.89 10.57
CA ARG A 233 5.30 -5.76 11.51
C ARG A 233 5.34 -4.39 10.81
N ALA A 234 4.64 -4.28 9.69
CA ALA A 234 4.44 -3.07 8.91
C ALA A 234 2.96 -2.90 8.54
N CYS A 235 2.58 -1.73 8.02
CA CYS A 235 1.29 -1.54 7.37
C CYS A 235 1.33 -2.27 6.02
N LEU A 236 1.00 -3.57 6.02
CA LEU A 236 1.34 -4.50 4.93
C LEU A 236 0.87 -4.02 3.54
N VAL A 237 -0.36 -3.52 3.43
CA VAL A 237 -0.90 -3.02 2.14
C VAL A 237 -0.09 -1.84 1.61
N VAL A 238 0.34 -0.93 2.51
CA VAL A 238 1.16 0.24 2.16
C VAL A 238 2.57 -0.20 1.76
N ALA A 239 3.12 -1.18 2.47
CA ALA A 239 4.42 -1.74 2.15
C ALA A 239 4.40 -2.43 0.77
N ILE A 240 3.37 -3.23 0.48
CA ILE A 240 3.20 -3.90 -0.82
C ILE A 240 3.02 -2.88 -1.94
N ASP A 241 2.28 -1.78 -1.73
CA ASP A 241 2.18 -0.69 -2.71
C ASP A 241 3.55 -0.05 -3.00
N ALA A 242 4.32 0.28 -1.96
CA ALA A 242 5.66 0.84 -2.13
C ALA A 242 6.59 -0.14 -2.87
N GLN A 243 6.54 -1.42 -2.53
CA GLN A 243 7.26 -2.49 -3.23
C GLN A 243 6.82 -2.59 -4.70
N ALA A 244 5.53 -2.50 -4.99
CA ALA A 244 5.03 -2.62 -6.37
C ALA A 244 5.51 -1.44 -7.22
N ARG A 245 5.51 -0.22 -6.65
CA ARG A 245 6.06 0.97 -7.31
C ARG A 245 7.56 0.88 -7.53
N TYR A 246 8.32 0.40 -6.55
CA TYR A 246 9.76 0.17 -6.67
C TYR A 246 10.08 -0.87 -7.76
N ALA A 247 9.39 -2.03 -7.75
CA ALA A 247 9.56 -3.07 -8.77
C ALA A 247 9.20 -2.55 -10.17
N THR A 248 8.14 -1.75 -10.29
CA THR A 248 7.75 -1.13 -11.57
C THR A 248 8.81 -0.15 -12.06
N ALA A 249 9.35 0.70 -11.19
CA ALA A 249 10.42 1.63 -11.53
C ALA A 249 11.70 0.89 -11.98
N LEU A 250 12.01 -0.25 -11.36
CA LEU A 250 13.13 -1.11 -11.72
C LEU A 250 12.92 -1.72 -13.11
N ILE A 251 11.75 -2.33 -13.36
CA ILE A 251 11.41 -2.96 -14.64
C ILE A 251 11.41 -1.94 -15.79
N LYS A 252 10.96 -0.72 -15.52
CA LYS A 252 10.97 0.38 -16.50
C LYS A 252 12.39 0.91 -16.78
N GLY A 253 13.38 0.57 -15.95
CA GLY A 253 14.74 1.10 -16.04
C GLY A 253 14.85 2.56 -15.60
N ASN A 254 13.96 3.03 -14.70
CA ASN A 254 14.01 4.40 -14.18
C ASN A 254 15.20 4.63 -13.24
N PHE A 255 15.78 3.57 -12.68
CA PHE A 255 16.96 3.61 -11.83
C PHE A 255 17.75 2.31 -11.99
N THR A 256 18.99 2.32 -11.52
CA THR A 256 19.86 1.14 -11.51
C THR A 256 20.05 0.68 -10.08
N LEU A 257 19.95 -0.64 -9.86
CA LEU A 257 20.28 -1.22 -8.57
C LEU A 257 21.77 -1.02 -8.24
N PRO A 258 22.14 -0.98 -6.95
CA PRO A 258 23.53 -1.14 -6.55
C PRO A 258 24.11 -2.44 -7.13
N SER A 259 25.45 -2.54 -7.16
CA SER A 259 26.12 -3.78 -7.56
C SER A 259 25.70 -4.95 -6.66
N LYS A 260 25.88 -6.18 -7.17
CA LYS A 260 25.56 -7.39 -6.41
C LYS A 260 26.35 -7.44 -5.10
N GLU A 261 27.60 -7.02 -5.13
CA GLU A 261 28.50 -6.96 -3.98
C GLU A 261 27.99 -5.97 -2.92
N GLU A 262 27.52 -4.79 -3.33
CA GLU A 262 26.94 -3.79 -2.42
C GLU A 262 25.64 -4.30 -1.79
N MET A 263 24.74 -4.87 -2.60
CA MET A 263 23.49 -5.45 -2.09
C MET A 263 23.74 -6.59 -1.11
N MET A 264 24.67 -7.51 -1.42
CA MET A 264 25.07 -8.59 -0.52
C MET A 264 25.71 -8.07 0.76
N SER A 265 26.56 -7.04 0.67
CA SER A 265 27.20 -6.43 1.84
C SER A 265 26.16 -5.84 2.79
N GLU A 266 25.18 -5.11 2.27
CA GLU A 266 24.09 -4.55 3.07
C GLU A 266 23.21 -5.64 3.69
N TRP A 267 22.84 -6.67 2.91
CA TRP A 267 22.09 -7.81 3.43
C TRP A 267 22.84 -8.54 4.55
N GLN A 268 24.15 -8.78 4.38
CA GLN A 268 24.97 -9.46 5.39
C GLN A 268 25.08 -8.64 6.68
N LYS A 269 25.26 -7.31 6.58
CA LYS A 269 25.25 -6.42 7.75
C LYS A 269 23.95 -6.55 8.54
N GLN A 270 22.81 -6.64 7.86
CA GLN A 270 21.52 -6.82 8.52
C GLN A 270 21.43 -8.18 9.22
N ALA A 271 21.88 -9.26 8.57
CA ALA A 271 21.93 -10.59 9.17
C ALA A 271 22.85 -10.64 10.40
N ASP A 272 24.00 -9.97 10.36
CA ASP A 272 24.96 -9.91 11.47
C ASP A 272 24.39 -9.11 12.65
N ILE A 273 23.65 -8.01 12.40
CA ILE A 273 22.93 -7.25 13.44
C ILE A 273 21.88 -8.13 14.13
N ILE A 274 21.18 -8.99 13.40
CA ILE A 274 20.19 -9.92 13.98
C ILE A 274 20.90 -10.95 14.85
N ARG A 275 21.96 -11.57 14.33
CA ARG A 275 22.74 -12.59 15.04
C ARG A 275 23.39 -12.05 16.31
N SER A 276 23.98 -10.84 16.26
CA SER A 276 24.61 -10.19 17.42
C SER A 276 23.63 -9.87 18.57
N LYS A 277 22.32 -9.79 18.26
CA LYS A 277 21.26 -9.66 19.27
C LYS A 277 20.72 -11.00 19.78
N GLY A 278 21.32 -12.12 19.37
CA GLY A 278 20.85 -13.47 19.70
C GLY A 278 19.50 -13.81 19.09
N ARG A 279 19.08 -13.10 18.04
CA ARG A 279 17.80 -13.31 17.36
C ARG A 279 17.96 -14.31 16.20
N PRO A 280 16.93 -15.12 15.89
CA PRO A 280 16.97 -16.05 14.76
C PRO A 280 16.95 -15.33 13.41
N ILE A 281 17.49 -15.97 12.37
CA ILE A 281 17.52 -15.41 11.01
C ILE A 281 16.11 -15.21 10.41
N SER A 282 15.10 -15.90 10.94
CA SER A 282 13.68 -15.67 10.62
C SER A 282 13.25 -14.22 10.83
N ASP A 283 13.97 -13.49 11.68
CA ASP A 283 13.70 -12.09 11.97
C ASP A 283 14.21 -11.13 10.87
N ILE A 284 14.85 -11.66 9.82
CA ILE A 284 15.36 -10.88 8.69
C ILE A 284 14.26 -10.09 7.99
N HIS A 285 13.00 -10.52 8.07
CA HIS A 285 11.88 -9.81 7.43
C HIS A 285 11.14 -8.84 8.36
N PHE A 286 11.58 -8.67 9.61
CA PHE A 286 10.94 -7.75 10.56
C PHE A 286 11.33 -6.29 10.28
N LEU A 287 10.35 -5.47 9.93
CA LEU A 287 10.52 -4.01 9.85
C LEU A 287 10.37 -3.35 11.23
N ALA A 288 9.19 -3.48 11.85
CA ALA A 288 8.87 -2.85 13.13
C ALA A 288 9.24 -1.35 13.13
N GLU A 289 10.13 -0.91 14.03
CA GLU A 289 10.61 0.48 14.15
C GLU A 289 11.35 0.99 12.89
N LYS A 290 11.78 0.10 11.99
CA LYS A 290 12.51 0.45 10.76
C LYS A 290 11.60 0.78 9.58
N GLU A 291 10.28 0.68 9.74
CA GLU A 291 9.33 0.79 8.63
C GLU A 291 9.44 2.13 7.88
N ASP A 292 9.53 3.27 8.58
CA ASP A 292 9.64 4.57 7.89
C ASP A 292 10.99 4.74 7.17
N GLN A 293 12.08 4.30 7.80
CA GLN A 293 13.42 4.29 7.20
C GLN A 293 13.49 3.38 5.97
N TYR A 294 12.72 2.29 5.96
CA TYR A 294 12.59 1.41 4.80
C TYR A 294 12.01 2.17 3.61
N TYR A 295 10.93 2.92 3.80
CA TYR A 295 10.32 3.73 2.74
C TYR A 295 11.21 4.87 2.27
N GLU A 296 11.91 5.55 3.19
CA GLU A 296 12.91 6.57 2.85
C GLU A 296 13.97 6.01 1.91
N LYS A 297 14.64 4.91 2.31
CA LYS A 297 15.70 4.27 1.54
C LYS A 297 15.23 3.72 0.18
N MET A 298 13.97 3.29 0.06
CA MET A 298 13.41 2.89 -1.24
C MET A 298 13.22 4.09 -2.15
N SER A 299 12.74 5.20 -1.59
CA SER A 299 12.44 6.43 -2.34
C SER A 299 13.72 7.10 -2.83
N GLU A 300 14.74 7.19 -1.97
CA GLU A 300 16.07 7.72 -2.32
C GLU A 300 16.72 6.95 -3.47
N GLU A 301 16.60 5.62 -3.46
CA GLU A 301 17.25 4.75 -4.45
C GLU A 301 16.51 4.70 -5.79
N SER A 302 15.17 4.72 -5.77
CA SER A 302 14.34 4.50 -6.96
C SER A 302 13.65 5.74 -7.51
N GLY A 303 13.63 6.84 -6.75
CA GLY A 303 12.91 8.06 -7.09
C GLY A 303 11.38 7.95 -6.98
N ILE A 304 10.84 6.87 -6.40
CA ILE A 304 9.39 6.77 -6.15
C ILE A 304 8.96 7.70 -5.02
N ASP A 305 7.68 8.10 -5.02
CA ASP A 305 7.13 8.89 -3.91
C ASP A 305 7.27 8.17 -2.57
N ARG A 306 7.79 8.88 -1.56
CA ARG A 306 7.90 8.34 -0.22
C ARG A 306 6.52 8.07 0.37
N VAL A 307 6.37 6.92 1.00
CA VAL A 307 5.20 6.64 1.86
C VAL A 307 5.18 7.68 2.98
N PRO A 308 4.06 8.38 3.19
CA PRO A 308 3.97 9.39 4.24
C PRO A 308 4.32 8.81 5.63
N PRO A 309 5.22 9.44 6.41
CA PRO A 309 5.59 8.96 7.75
C PRO A 309 4.40 8.82 8.72
N VAL A 310 3.28 9.49 8.44
CA VAL A 310 2.03 9.33 9.21
C VAL A 310 1.50 7.89 9.17
N MET A 311 1.79 7.10 8.13
CA MET A 311 1.35 5.70 8.06
C MET A 311 2.01 4.85 9.15
N PHE A 312 3.29 5.09 9.43
CA PHE A 312 3.97 4.46 10.57
C PHE A 312 3.32 4.87 11.90
N LYS A 313 2.99 6.16 12.07
CA LYS A 313 2.30 6.65 13.29
C LYS A 313 0.94 5.98 13.49
N ILE A 314 0.13 5.86 12.44
CA ILE A 314 -1.17 5.17 12.49
C ILE A 314 -0.99 3.72 12.95
N ARG A 315 -0.01 2.99 12.39
CA ARG A 315 0.26 1.60 12.82
C ARG A 315 0.68 1.53 14.29
N THR A 316 1.51 2.45 14.76
CA THR A 316 1.94 2.51 16.16
C THR A 316 0.75 2.76 17.08
N MET A 317 -0.11 3.73 16.74
CA MET A 317 -1.34 4.01 17.49
C MET A 317 -2.31 2.82 17.51
N ASP A 318 -2.52 2.14 16.38
CA ASP A 318 -3.32 0.90 16.32
C ASP A 318 -2.71 -0.23 17.17
N THR A 319 -1.39 -0.33 17.20
CA THR A 319 -0.70 -1.29 18.06
C THR A 319 -0.95 -0.98 19.54
N GLU A 320 -0.87 0.28 19.94
CA GLU A 320 -1.16 0.72 21.32
C GLU A 320 -2.64 0.47 21.70
N ALA A 321 -3.58 0.79 20.80
CA ALA A 321 -5.00 0.54 21.00
C ALA A 321 -5.30 -0.96 21.22
N LYS A 322 -4.63 -1.85 20.47
CA LYS A 322 -4.72 -3.32 20.68
C LYS A 322 -4.19 -3.76 22.03
N LEU A 323 -3.09 -3.16 22.51
CA LEU A 323 -2.52 -3.47 23.82
C LEU A 323 -3.43 -3.00 24.96
N GLU A 324 -4.15 -1.90 24.75
CA GLU A 324 -5.14 -1.40 25.70
C GLU A 324 -6.33 -2.34 25.80
N ASN A 325 -7.02 -2.61 24.69
CA ASN A 325 -8.22 -3.45 24.72
C ASN A 325 -8.52 -4.09 23.36
N LEU A 326 -8.37 -5.41 23.29
CA LEU A 326 -8.62 -6.20 22.08
C LEU A 326 -10.11 -6.27 21.68
N TYR A 327 -11.05 -5.99 22.58
CA TYR A 327 -12.48 -5.94 22.25
C TYR A 327 -12.89 -4.63 21.58
N THR A 328 -12.21 -3.52 21.89
CA THR A 328 -12.67 -2.18 21.51
C THR A 328 -11.74 -1.45 20.54
N TYR A 329 -10.53 -1.95 20.27
CA TYR A 329 -9.59 -1.26 19.37
C TYR A 329 -10.18 -1.03 17.95
N ARG A 330 -11.13 -1.86 17.52
CA ARG A 330 -11.83 -1.71 16.23
C ARG A 330 -12.85 -0.56 16.21
N ASN A 331 -13.13 0.06 17.35
CA ASN A 331 -14.03 1.22 17.44
C ASN A 331 -13.32 2.55 17.14
N TYR A 332 -11.98 2.55 17.08
CA TYR A 332 -11.22 3.74 16.71
C TYR A 332 -11.42 4.07 15.22
N VAL A 333 -11.59 5.36 14.94
CA VAL A 333 -11.61 5.91 13.58
C VAL A 333 -10.30 6.65 13.35
N TYR A 334 -9.59 6.25 12.29
CA TYR A 334 -8.34 6.88 11.89
C TYR A 334 -8.57 7.79 10.68
N GLU A 335 -8.38 9.09 10.88
CA GLU A 335 -8.43 10.08 9.79
C GLU A 335 -7.03 10.61 9.52
N ALA A 336 -6.51 10.33 8.32
CA ALA A 336 -5.31 10.99 7.84
C ALA A 336 -5.69 12.39 7.36
N LYS A 337 -5.56 13.39 8.24
CA LYS A 337 -5.69 14.80 7.83
C LYS A 337 -4.51 15.14 6.91
N SER A 338 -4.80 15.66 5.72
CA SER A 338 -3.75 16.20 4.87
C SER A 338 -3.10 17.37 5.62
N ASN A 339 -1.79 17.28 5.86
CA ASN A 339 -1.01 18.38 6.44
C ASN A 339 -0.69 19.46 5.38
N GLY A 340 -1.37 19.43 4.23
CA GLY A 340 -1.29 20.49 3.26
C GLY A 340 -1.84 21.79 3.86
N PRO A 341 -1.32 22.96 3.44
CA PRO A 341 -1.93 24.22 3.82
C PRO A 341 -3.39 24.21 3.37
N ARG A 342 -4.32 24.62 4.25
CA ARG A 342 -5.68 24.92 3.82
C ARG A 342 -5.63 26.21 3.02
N VAL A 343 -5.82 26.13 1.70
CA VAL A 343 -5.68 27.29 0.83
C VAL A 343 -7.03 27.97 0.62
N CYS A 344 -7.08 29.28 0.86
CA CYS A 344 -8.22 30.11 0.50
C CYS A 344 -7.84 31.01 -0.67
N ILE A 345 -8.59 30.93 -1.76
CA ILE A 345 -8.48 31.84 -2.90
C ILE A 345 -9.59 32.87 -2.77
N ILE A 346 -9.23 34.15 -2.81
CA ILE A 346 -10.20 35.25 -2.79
C ILE A 346 -10.39 35.76 -4.22
N GLY A 347 -11.60 35.62 -4.75
CA GLY A 347 -12.04 35.98 -6.09
C GLY A 347 -11.91 34.83 -7.11
N ALA A 348 -12.99 34.53 -7.83
CA ALA A 348 -13.07 33.57 -8.93
C ALA A 348 -12.90 34.23 -10.32
N GLY A 349 -12.06 35.27 -10.39
CA GLY A 349 -11.56 35.82 -11.65
C GLY A 349 -10.48 34.96 -12.29
N ILE A 350 -9.87 35.42 -13.39
CA ILE A 350 -8.86 34.64 -14.14
C ILE A 350 -7.69 34.18 -13.26
N ALA A 351 -7.22 35.03 -12.33
CA ALA A 351 -6.13 34.69 -11.41
C ALA A 351 -6.57 33.57 -10.45
N GLY A 352 -7.71 33.74 -9.78
CA GLY A 352 -8.21 32.75 -8.82
C GLY A 352 -8.56 31.41 -9.45
N LEU A 353 -9.18 31.40 -10.64
CA LEU A 353 -9.44 30.15 -11.37
C LEU A 353 -8.16 29.45 -11.83
N THR A 354 -7.14 30.22 -12.24
CA THR A 354 -5.85 29.66 -12.62
C THR A 354 -5.16 29.05 -11.40
N SER A 355 -5.11 29.77 -10.27
CA SER A 355 -4.60 29.24 -9.00
C SER A 355 -5.35 27.97 -8.56
N ALA A 356 -6.68 27.99 -8.60
CA ALA A 356 -7.53 26.84 -8.26
C ALA A 356 -7.23 25.61 -9.13
N LYS A 357 -7.02 25.81 -10.44
CA LYS A 357 -6.63 24.72 -11.35
C LYS A 357 -5.32 24.08 -10.93
N TYR A 358 -4.28 24.87 -10.60
CA TYR A 358 -2.98 24.31 -10.24
C TYR A 358 -3.00 23.65 -8.86
N LEU A 359 -3.72 24.21 -7.89
CA LEU A 359 -3.92 23.53 -6.61
C LEU A 359 -4.66 22.21 -6.79
N LYS A 360 -5.65 22.15 -7.68
CA LYS A 360 -6.39 20.92 -8.00
C LYS A 360 -5.50 19.86 -8.65
N ASP A 361 -4.67 20.24 -9.62
CA ASP A 361 -3.74 19.34 -10.31
C ASP A 361 -2.71 18.72 -9.32
N GLU A 362 -2.29 19.50 -8.32
CA GLU A 362 -1.38 19.07 -7.25
C GLU A 362 -2.09 18.36 -6.07
N GLY A 363 -3.42 18.22 -6.12
CA GLY A 363 -4.20 17.57 -5.06
C GLY A 363 -4.23 18.33 -3.73
N ILE A 364 -3.99 19.64 -3.74
CA ILE A 364 -4.05 20.51 -2.55
C ILE A 364 -5.51 20.92 -2.33
N ASP A 365 -6.00 20.80 -1.10
CA ASP A 365 -7.37 21.21 -0.74
C ASP A 365 -7.50 22.74 -0.67
N PHE A 366 -8.58 23.28 -1.24
CA PHE A 366 -8.81 24.72 -1.28
C PHE A 366 -10.28 25.11 -1.35
N THR A 367 -10.56 26.36 -0.97
CA THR A 367 -11.85 27.02 -1.17
C THR A 367 -11.65 28.29 -1.99
N VAL A 368 -12.55 28.57 -2.94
CA VAL A 368 -12.59 29.85 -3.66
C VAL A 368 -13.77 30.67 -3.13
N LEU A 369 -13.49 31.82 -2.54
CA LEU A 369 -14.50 32.77 -2.07
C LEU A 369 -14.67 33.85 -3.13
N GLU A 370 -15.82 33.87 -3.81
CA GLU A 370 -16.20 34.88 -4.79
C GLU A 370 -17.36 35.70 -4.23
N CYS A 371 -17.28 37.03 -4.33
CA CYS A 371 -18.32 37.91 -3.80
C CYS A 371 -19.52 38.03 -4.74
N SER A 372 -19.34 37.80 -6.04
CA SER A 372 -20.41 37.84 -7.04
C SER A 372 -21.06 36.46 -7.27
N TYR A 373 -22.16 36.44 -8.02
CA TYR A 373 -22.87 35.21 -8.39
C TYR A 373 -22.18 34.37 -9.46
N TYR A 374 -21.10 34.86 -10.07
CA TYR A 374 -20.51 34.27 -11.27
C TYR A 374 -18.99 34.32 -11.26
N VAL A 375 -18.37 33.35 -11.93
CA VAL A 375 -16.91 33.37 -12.16
C VAL A 375 -16.54 34.36 -13.27
N GLY A 376 -15.28 34.81 -13.29
CA GLY A 376 -14.72 35.67 -14.34
C GLY A 376 -14.25 37.04 -13.88
N GLY A 377 -14.74 37.54 -12.73
CA GLY A 377 -14.32 38.82 -12.16
C GLY A 377 -14.39 39.96 -13.18
N MET A 378 -13.28 40.67 -13.38
CA MET A 378 -13.18 41.81 -14.31
C MET A 378 -13.55 41.52 -15.76
N TRP A 379 -13.65 40.25 -16.16
CA TRP A 379 -13.90 39.81 -17.54
C TRP A 379 -15.38 39.54 -17.82
N ARG A 380 -16.25 39.64 -16.80
CA ARG A 380 -17.69 39.50 -16.97
C ARG A 380 -18.30 40.85 -17.30
N TYR A 381 -18.84 40.99 -18.52
CA TYR A 381 -19.66 42.14 -18.89
C TYR A 381 -21.08 41.98 -18.33
N GLU A 382 -21.58 43.03 -17.66
CA GLU A 382 -22.98 43.15 -17.27
C GLU A 382 -23.44 44.56 -17.65
N GLY A 383 -24.53 44.69 -18.41
CA GLY A 383 -24.97 45.95 -19.01
C GLY A 383 -25.60 46.97 -18.05
N ARG A 384 -25.41 46.81 -16.73
CA ARG A 384 -25.93 47.71 -15.68
C ARG A 384 -24.77 48.44 -14.98
N LEU A 385 -25.01 49.69 -14.56
CA LEU A 385 -24.00 50.52 -13.89
C LEU A 385 -23.66 49.96 -12.50
N ALA A 386 -22.36 49.67 -12.28
CA ALA A 386 -21.62 49.53 -11.01
C ALA A 386 -22.14 48.57 -9.90
N CYS A 387 -23.34 48.01 -9.99
CA CYS A 387 -23.84 46.98 -9.08
C CYS A 387 -24.58 45.85 -9.82
N ASP A 388 -24.49 44.64 -9.28
CA ASP A 388 -25.36 43.53 -9.70
C ASP A 388 -26.76 43.69 -9.09
N SER A 389 -27.65 42.73 -9.34
CA SER A 389 -29.03 42.73 -8.82
C SER A 389 -29.15 42.67 -7.29
N PHE A 390 -28.04 42.66 -6.55
CA PHE A 390 -27.98 42.54 -5.09
C PHE A 390 -27.09 43.60 -4.41
N ASP A 391 -26.82 44.72 -5.09
CA ASP A 391 -25.98 45.82 -4.60
C ASP A 391 -24.53 45.39 -4.26
N SER A 392 -24.04 44.28 -4.82
CA SER A 392 -22.62 43.95 -4.70
C SER A 392 -21.78 44.85 -5.62
N ILE A 393 -20.59 45.27 -5.16
CA ILE A 393 -19.69 46.12 -5.97
C ILE A 393 -19.26 45.34 -7.21
N LEU A 394 -19.68 45.81 -8.38
CA LEU A 394 -19.36 45.17 -9.64
C LEU A 394 -17.92 45.52 -10.04
N HIS A 395 -16.97 44.63 -9.77
CA HIS A 395 -15.58 44.78 -10.20
C HIS A 395 -15.41 44.34 -11.68
N THR A 396 -16.03 45.06 -12.62
CA THR A 396 -15.84 44.83 -14.07
C THR A 396 -15.16 46.00 -14.78
N ALA A 397 -14.24 45.68 -15.68
CA ALA A 397 -13.66 46.64 -16.64
C ALA A 397 -14.16 46.39 -18.07
N MET A 398 -15.08 45.42 -18.25
CA MET A 398 -15.63 45.08 -19.56
C MET A 398 -16.68 46.09 -20.02
N PHE A 399 -16.68 46.36 -21.31
CA PHE A 399 -17.76 47.05 -22.02
C PHE A 399 -18.12 46.26 -23.28
N SER A 400 -19.31 46.48 -23.81
CA SER A 400 -19.97 45.61 -24.81
C SER A 400 -19.12 45.29 -26.04
N ASP A 401 -18.28 46.24 -26.49
CA ASP A 401 -17.52 46.13 -27.73
C ASP A 401 -16.06 45.68 -27.53
N LEU A 402 -15.64 45.39 -26.29
CA LEU A 402 -14.27 45.01 -25.99
C LEU A 402 -13.94 43.62 -26.58
N ARG A 403 -12.88 43.56 -27.41
CA ARG A 403 -12.39 42.33 -28.03
C ARG A 403 -10.99 41.98 -27.50
N HIS A 404 -10.76 40.70 -27.26
CA HIS A 404 -9.47 40.19 -26.75
C HIS A 404 -8.78 39.29 -27.77
N ALA A 405 -7.46 39.43 -27.85
CA ALA A 405 -6.64 38.53 -28.64
C ALA A 405 -6.52 37.18 -27.91
N ILE A 406 -7.19 36.16 -28.42
CA ILE A 406 -7.04 34.78 -27.98
C ILE A 406 -6.31 34.02 -29.09
N LYS A 407 -5.20 33.34 -28.74
CA LYS A 407 -4.49 32.46 -29.67
C LYS A 407 -5.43 31.32 -30.08
N GLN A 408 -5.94 31.35 -31.31
CA GLN A 408 -6.66 30.22 -31.86
C GLN A 408 -5.68 29.06 -32.08
N ARG A 409 -6.10 27.83 -31.76
CA ARG A 409 -5.39 26.64 -32.23
C ARG A 409 -5.55 26.58 -33.74
N THR A 410 -4.59 27.13 -34.47
CA THR A 410 -4.53 26.94 -35.91
C THR A 410 -4.30 25.45 -36.16
N LYS A 411 -5.24 24.78 -36.84
CA LYS A 411 -4.93 23.52 -37.52
C LYS A 411 -3.69 23.78 -38.35
N ILE A 412 -2.66 22.96 -38.17
CA ILE A 412 -1.48 22.96 -39.03
C ILE A 412 -1.99 22.69 -40.44
N ILE A 413 -2.17 23.74 -41.23
CA ILE A 413 -2.25 23.61 -42.68
C ILE A 413 -0.82 23.30 -43.10
N SER A 414 -0.61 22.10 -43.66
CA SER A 414 0.70 21.67 -44.11
C SER A 414 1.31 22.73 -45.04
N ALA A 415 2.61 22.92 -44.95
CA ALA A 415 3.38 23.95 -45.66
C ALA A 415 3.27 23.90 -47.21
N VAL A 416 2.48 22.99 -47.77
CA VAL A 416 2.29 22.78 -49.22
C VAL A 416 1.32 23.79 -49.84
N GLN A 417 0.41 24.42 -49.07
CA GLN A 417 -0.55 25.39 -49.65
C GLN A 417 -0.04 26.85 -49.74
N LEU A 418 1.07 27.19 -49.07
CA LEU A 418 1.61 28.57 -49.07
C LEU A 418 2.49 28.91 -50.29
N LEU A 419 2.80 27.93 -51.15
CA LEU A 419 3.65 28.13 -52.35
C LEU A 419 2.88 28.55 -53.62
N LYS A 420 1.54 28.64 -53.58
CA LYS A 420 0.73 29.02 -54.77
C LYS A 420 0.23 30.47 -54.81
N TRP A 421 0.65 31.33 -53.88
CA TRP A 421 0.23 32.73 -53.81
C TRP A 421 1.40 33.72 -53.97
N LYS A 422 2.30 33.45 -54.93
CA LYS A 422 3.06 34.50 -55.62
C LYS A 422 2.57 34.51 -57.07
N TRP A 423 2.41 35.72 -57.62
CA TRP A 423 1.88 36.09 -58.95
C TRP A 423 0.47 36.68 -58.98
N ALA A 424 0.29 37.79 -58.24
CA ALA A 424 -0.42 38.97 -58.74
C ALA A 424 0.11 40.16 -57.94
N GLY A 425 0.89 41.02 -58.58
CA GLY A 425 1.58 42.12 -57.90
C GLY A 425 0.60 43.13 -57.35
N HIS A 426 0.70 43.42 -56.05
CA HIS A 426 0.46 44.71 -55.39
C HIS A 426 1.21 44.67 -54.05
N VAL A 427 1.92 45.76 -53.74
CA VAL A 427 2.80 45.90 -52.58
C VAL A 427 1.97 45.91 -51.28
N MET A 428 2.19 44.93 -50.41
CA MET A 428 1.75 44.95 -49.01
C MET A 428 2.97 44.80 -48.10
N ARG A 429 3.24 45.85 -47.31
CA ARG A 429 4.23 45.84 -46.22
C ARG A 429 3.82 44.79 -45.18
N THR A 430 4.64 43.75 -45.02
CA THR A 430 4.58 42.86 -43.85
C THR A 430 5.25 43.56 -42.67
N GLN A 431 4.50 43.99 -41.66
CA GLN A 431 5.08 44.23 -40.33
C GLN A 431 5.35 42.88 -39.68
N ARG A 432 6.63 42.51 -39.59
CA ARG A 432 7.12 41.50 -38.64
C ARG A 432 7.11 42.13 -37.25
N CYS A 433 6.42 41.54 -36.28
CA CYS A 433 6.78 41.73 -34.88
C CYS A 433 7.99 40.83 -34.61
N GLN A 434 9.18 41.44 -34.55
CA GLN A 434 10.31 40.86 -33.83
C GLN A 434 10.00 40.91 -32.33
N VAL A 435 10.22 39.80 -31.63
CA VAL A 435 10.36 39.79 -30.18
C VAL A 435 11.86 39.88 -29.94
N ASP A 436 12.34 41.07 -29.58
CA ASP A 436 13.70 41.23 -29.10
C ASP A 436 13.72 40.92 -27.60
N GLU A 437 14.55 39.96 -27.19
CA GLU A 437 14.93 39.76 -25.80
C GLU A 437 15.65 41.02 -25.32
N VAL A 438 15.05 41.72 -24.35
CA VAL A 438 15.75 42.77 -23.60
C VAL A 438 16.08 42.20 -22.22
N SER A 439 17.29 41.65 -22.12
CA SER A 439 18.03 41.62 -20.87
C SER A 439 18.49 43.05 -20.56
N ASN A 440 18.04 43.62 -19.44
CA ASN A 440 18.81 44.62 -18.71
C ASN A 440 18.30 44.79 -17.27
N VAL A 441 19.21 44.52 -16.35
CA VAL A 441 19.20 44.86 -14.93
C VAL A 441 19.40 46.37 -14.79
N MET A 442 18.61 47.06 -13.95
CA MET A 442 18.93 48.32 -13.26
C MET A 442 17.95 48.48 -12.10
N ASP A 443 18.39 48.23 -10.87
CA ASP A 443 18.97 49.17 -9.90
C ASP A 443 17.98 50.25 -9.40
N TRP A 444 17.58 50.12 -8.13
CA TRP A 444 16.63 50.98 -7.42
C TRP A 444 17.43 51.88 -6.48
N SER A 445 17.80 53.07 -6.95
CA SER A 445 18.26 54.17 -6.11
C SER A 445 17.30 55.36 -6.25
N GLY A 446 16.91 55.90 -5.10
CA GLY A 446 15.67 56.64 -4.92
C GLY A 446 15.62 58.08 -5.42
N LYS A 447 14.45 58.71 -5.26
CA LYS A 447 14.25 59.95 -4.48
C LYS A 447 12.79 60.39 -4.51
N LYS A 448 12.27 60.69 -3.31
CA LYS A 448 11.10 61.56 -3.08
C LYS A 448 11.46 63.00 -3.48
N GLN A 449 10.59 63.69 -4.21
CA GLN A 449 10.18 65.06 -3.86
C GLN A 449 8.95 65.55 -4.67
N GLU A 450 7.93 65.93 -3.90
CA GLU A 450 6.98 67.05 -4.02
C GLU A 450 6.32 67.43 -5.36
N LYS A 451 4.99 67.37 -5.35
CA LYS A 451 4.14 68.57 -5.35
C LYS A 451 2.92 68.37 -4.45
#